data_AF-A0A0A0S676-F1
#
_entry.id   AF-A0A0A0S676-F1
#
_cell.length_a   1.000
_cell.length_b   1.000
_cell.length_c   1.000
_cell.angle_alpha   90.00
_cell.angle_beta   90.00
_cell.angle_gamma   90.00
#
_symmetry.space_group_name_H-M   'P 1'
#
loop_
_entity.id
_entity.type
_entity.pdbx_description
1 polymer ?
#
loop_
_entity_poly.entity_id
_entity_poly.type
_entity_poly.pdbx_seq_one_letter_code
_entity_poly.pdbx_strand_id
1 'polypeptide(L)'
;YKLAAKAISRLQSLPSGNISLLCDVLVKEVSELTGYDRVMAYKFHEDEHGEVVAEFRRSDLEPYLGLHYPATDIPQASRFLFLKNKVRMICDCSAPPVKVIQDKRLAQPLSLCGSTLRAPHGCHAQYMANMGSIASLVMSMTINGDDDDTGSDPQQKARKLWGLVVCHHTSPRFVPFPLRYACEFLLQVFGIQLNKEVELAAQAKEKHILRTQTLLCDMLLRDAPIGIFTQAPNVMDLVKCEGAALFYRNQFWLLKMAPTEAQIRNIITWLQECHDSTTGLSTDSLTEAGYPGAADLGDAVCGMAVIKITSKDYIFWFRSHTAKEIKWGGAKHDSGYKNDEDRKMHPRSSFKAF
;
A
#
# COMPACT_ATOMS: atom_id res chain seq x y z
N TYR A 1 -0.30 8.09 -30.26
CA TYR A 1 1.15 7.84 -30.37
C TYR A 1 1.96 9.13 -30.41
N LYS A 2 1.90 9.96 -31.49
CA LYS A 2 2.71 11.19 -31.60
C LYS A 2 2.59 12.14 -30.39
N LEU A 3 1.38 12.32 -29.87
CA LEU A 3 1.11 13.20 -28.73
C LEU A 3 1.88 12.81 -27.45
N ALA A 4 2.09 11.51 -27.21
CA ALA A 4 2.79 11.02 -26.01
C ALA A 4 4.22 10.53 -26.30
N ALA A 5 4.72 10.63 -27.53
CA ALA A 5 5.99 10.03 -27.92
C ALA A 5 7.17 10.59 -27.11
N LYS A 6 7.18 11.90 -26.85
CA LYS A 6 8.17 12.57 -26.00
C LYS A 6 8.12 12.05 -24.55
N ALA A 7 6.92 11.97 -23.98
CA ALA A 7 6.70 11.45 -22.63
C ALA A 7 7.17 9.99 -22.48
N ILE A 8 6.85 9.16 -23.48
CA ILE A 8 7.25 7.75 -23.53
C ILE A 8 8.76 7.60 -23.60
N SER A 9 9.42 8.38 -24.48
CA SER A 9 10.88 8.36 -24.59
C SER A 9 11.55 8.78 -23.29
N ARG A 10 11.01 9.79 -22.59
CA ARG A 10 11.50 10.21 -21.27
C ARG A 10 11.35 9.09 -20.24
N LEU A 11 10.17 8.48 -20.10
CA LEU A 11 9.98 7.34 -19.19
C LEU A 11 10.96 6.20 -19.52
N GLN A 12 11.14 5.85 -20.80
CA GLN A 12 12.04 4.77 -21.22
C GLN A 12 13.53 5.04 -20.99
N SER A 13 13.92 6.31 -20.91
CA SER A 13 15.30 6.70 -20.61
C SER A 13 15.66 6.69 -19.12
N LEU A 14 14.68 6.47 -18.23
CA LEU A 14 14.93 6.49 -16.79
C LEU A 14 15.74 5.27 -16.34
N PRO A 15 16.67 5.46 -15.38
CA PRO A 15 17.39 4.35 -14.77
C PRO A 15 16.43 3.46 -13.97
N SER A 16 16.68 2.16 -14.00
CA SER A 16 15.99 1.20 -13.13
C SER A 16 16.40 1.37 -11.66
N GLY A 17 15.56 0.87 -10.75
CA GLY A 17 15.79 0.87 -9.30
C GLY A 17 15.13 2.02 -8.55
N ASN A 18 14.28 2.83 -9.20
CA ASN A 18 13.65 3.99 -8.56
C ASN A 18 12.19 4.22 -9.03
N ILE A 19 11.25 3.52 -8.39
CA ILE A 19 9.81 3.68 -8.65
C ILE A 19 9.34 5.11 -8.34
N SER A 20 9.90 5.77 -7.32
CA SER A 20 9.52 7.15 -6.97
C SER A 20 9.82 8.12 -8.11
N LEU A 21 11.03 8.05 -8.69
CA LEU A 21 11.38 8.85 -9.86
C LEU A 21 10.49 8.54 -11.07
N LEU A 22 10.14 7.27 -11.25
CA LEU A 22 9.24 6.85 -12.34
C LEU A 22 7.85 7.47 -12.18
N CYS A 23 7.29 7.46 -10.96
CA CYS A 23 6.02 8.11 -10.64
C CYS A 23 6.09 9.65 -10.78
N ASP A 24 7.19 10.28 -10.35
CA ASP A 24 7.39 11.74 -10.45
C ASP A 24 7.43 12.23 -11.90
N VAL A 25 8.08 11.49 -12.79
CA VAL A 25 8.09 11.81 -14.21
C VAL A 25 6.70 11.59 -14.81
N LEU A 26 6.03 10.49 -14.45
CA LEU A 26 4.70 10.18 -14.96
C LEU A 26 3.70 11.31 -14.68
N VAL A 27 3.62 11.80 -13.43
CA VAL A 27 2.65 12.84 -13.07
C VAL A 27 2.90 14.17 -13.80
N LYS A 28 4.17 14.50 -14.04
CA LYS A 28 4.57 15.69 -14.82
C LYS A 28 4.17 15.57 -16.28
N GLU A 29 4.48 14.45 -16.92
CA GLU A 29 4.12 14.21 -18.33
C GLU A 29 2.61 14.19 -18.54
N VAL A 30 1.85 13.53 -17.64
CA VAL A 30 0.38 13.53 -17.70
C VAL A 30 -0.16 14.94 -17.50
N SER A 31 0.44 15.75 -16.61
CA SER A 31 0.04 17.15 -16.44
C SER A 31 0.31 17.99 -17.69
N GLU A 32 1.49 17.86 -18.32
CA GLU A 32 1.83 18.55 -19.57
C GLU A 32 0.84 18.17 -20.70
N LEU A 33 0.46 16.90 -20.78
CA LEU A 33 -0.48 16.41 -21.79
C LEU A 33 -1.90 16.91 -21.56
N THR A 34 -2.37 16.89 -20.32
CA THR A 34 -3.80 17.04 -20.01
C THR A 34 -4.18 18.42 -19.48
N GLY A 35 -3.22 19.17 -18.93
CA GLY A 35 -3.40 20.50 -18.33
C GLY A 35 -4.32 20.52 -17.10
N TYR A 36 -4.44 19.42 -16.38
CA TYR A 36 -5.14 19.39 -15.08
C TYR A 36 -4.35 20.19 -14.03
N ASP A 37 -5.04 20.71 -13.00
CA ASP A 37 -4.38 21.55 -11.98
C ASP A 37 -3.53 20.70 -11.02
N ARG A 38 -3.92 19.43 -10.86
CA ARG A 38 -3.24 18.44 -10.03
C ARG A 38 -3.25 17.09 -10.72
N VAL A 39 -2.14 16.38 -10.69
CA VAL A 39 -1.99 15.01 -11.16
C VAL A 39 -1.23 14.22 -10.10
N MET A 40 -1.77 13.08 -9.70
CA MET A 40 -1.25 12.26 -8.61
C MET A 40 -1.04 10.83 -9.07
N ALA A 41 0.04 10.20 -8.62
CA ALA A 41 0.17 8.76 -8.61
C ALA A 41 -0.35 8.25 -7.26
N TYR A 42 -1.47 7.54 -7.28
CA TYR A 42 -2.13 6.98 -6.12
C TYR A 42 -1.88 5.46 -6.08
N LYS A 43 -1.11 4.98 -5.10
CA LYS A 43 -0.73 3.57 -4.95
C LYS A 43 -1.69 2.88 -3.98
N PHE A 44 -2.13 1.67 -4.30
CA PHE A 44 -2.85 0.82 -3.33
C PHE A 44 -1.86 -0.01 -2.50
N HIS A 45 -2.12 -0.12 -1.21
CA HIS A 45 -1.40 -1.00 -0.27
C HIS A 45 -2.14 -2.33 -0.10
N GLU A 46 -1.55 -3.26 0.67
CA GLU A 46 -2.04 -4.64 0.83
C GLU A 46 -3.43 -4.71 1.48
N ASP A 47 -3.68 -3.87 2.48
CA ASP A 47 -4.96 -3.65 3.14
C ASP A 47 -5.91 -2.75 2.33
N GLU A 48 -5.60 -2.56 1.05
CA GLU A 48 -6.43 -1.85 0.09
C GLU A 48 -6.61 -0.34 0.31
N HIS A 49 -6.05 0.26 1.36
CA HIS A 49 -5.96 1.71 1.45
C HIS A 49 -5.02 2.24 0.36
N GLY A 50 -5.03 3.55 0.10
CA GLY A 50 -4.07 4.10 -0.84
C GLY A 50 -3.39 5.37 -0.39
N GLU A 51 -2.31 5.68 -1.09
CA GLU A 51 -1.35 6.72 -0.76
C GLU A 51 -0.99 7.51 -2.01
N VAL A 52 -0.91 8.83 -1.89
CA VAL A 52 -0.36 9.68 -2.95
C VAL A 52 1.17 9.61 -2.90
N VAL A 53 1.78 8.81 -3.78
CA VAL A 53 3.23 8.55 -3.80
C VAL A 53 4.02 9.51 -4.70
N ALA A 54 3.34 10.21 -5.61
CA ALA A 54 3.91 11.29 -6.41
C ALA A 54 2.81 12.29 -6.77
N GLU A 55 3.18 13.57 -6.90
CA GLU A 55 2.25 14.65 -7.18
C GLU A 55 2.90 15.74 -8.05
N PHE A 56 2.16 16.17 -9.06
CA PHE A 56 2.35 17.46 -9.71
C PHE A 56 1.10 18.30 -9.45
N ARG A 57 1.28 19.56 -9.05
CA ARG A 57 0.17 20.47 -8.80
C ARG A 57 0.50 21.92 -9.15
N ARG A 58 -0.53 22.72 -9.37
CA ARG A 58 -0.46 24.18 -9.35
C ARG A 58 -0.01 24.65 -7.96
N SER A 59 0.82 25.70 -7.93
CA SER A 59 1.57 26.12 -6.74
C SER A 59 0.69 26.61 -5.58
N ASP A 60 -0.51 27.13 -5.87
CA ASP A 60 -1.49 27.67 -4.93
C ASP A 60 -2.35 26.60 -4.22
N LEU A 61 -2.33 25.35 -4.67
CA LEU A 61 -3.15 24.29 -4.09
C LEU A 61 -2.46 23.59 -2.92
N GLU A 62 -3.18 23.15 -1.89
CA GLU A 62 -2.57 22.35 -0.81
C GLU A 62 -1.99 21.03 -1.32
N PRO A 63 -0.80 20.58 -0.88
CA PRO A 63 -0.21 19.32 -1.34
C PRO A 63 -0.97 18.11 -0.77
N TYR A 64 -1.15 17.07 -1.59
CA TYR A 64 -1.68 15.77 -1.13
C TYR A 64 -0.61 14.68 -1.08
N LEU A 65 0.62 14.97 -1.50
CA LEU A 65 1.76 14.06 -1.43
C LEU A 65 1.95 13.46 -0.02
N GLY A 66 2.03 12.13 0.06
CA GLY A 66 2.20 11.38 1.30
C GLY A 66 0.91 11.19 2.12
N LEU A 67 -0.24 11.69 1.66
CA LEU A 67 -1.51 11.45 2.33
C LEU A 67 -2.05 10.05 2.00
N HIS A 68 -2.47 9.36 3.07
CA HIS A 68 -3.17 8.09 3.02
C HIS A 68 -4.69 8.29 3.06
N TYR A 69 -5.40 7.42 2.34
CA TYR A 69 -6.85 7.44 2.21
C TYR A 69 -7.39 6.02 2.41
N PRO A 70 -8.49 5.84 3.16
CA PRO A 70 -9.00 4.51 3.47
C PRO A 70 -9.50 3.79 2.22
N ALA A 71 -9.52 2.46 2.31
CA ALA A 71 -9.98 1.61 1.22
C ALA A 71 -11.42 1.91 0.77
N THR A 72 -12.26 2.45 1.66
CA THR A 72 -13.67 2.79 1.42
C THR A 72 -13.87 3.97 0.47
N ASP A 73 -12.89 4.86 0.31
CA ASP A 73 -12.98 6.00 -0.61
C ASP A 73 -13.02 5.53 -2.08
N ILE A 74 -12.42 4.36 -2.38
CA ILE A 74 -12.52 3.68 -3.68
C ILE A 74 -13.01 2.23 -3.45
N PRO A 75 -14.33 1.99 -3.46
CA PRO A 75 -14.88 0.66 -3.18
C PRO A 75 -14.40 -0.42 -4.15
N GLN A 76 -14.35 -1.67 -3.70
CA GLN A 76 -13.90 -2.83 -4.48
C GLN A 76 -14.56 -2.92 -5.88
N ALA A 77 -15.87 -2.68 -5.96
CA ALA A 77 -16.60 -2.65 -7.23
C ALA A 77 -16.05 -1.59 -8.23
N SER A 78 -15.62 -0.43 -7.73
CA SER A 78 -15.01 0.62 -8.56
C SER A 78 -13.60 0.20 -9.02
N ARG A 79 -12.82 -0.45 -8.17
CA ARG A 79 -11.48 -0.99 -8.52
C ARG A 79 -11.58 -2.03 -9.63
N PHE A 80 -12.54 -2.94 -9.51
CA PHE A 80 -12.82 -3.92 -10.56
C PHE A 80 -13.23 -3.26 -11.88
N LEU A 81 -14.02 -2.19 -11.82
CA LEU A 81 -14.34 -1.41 -13.03
C LEU A 81 -13.11 -0.72 -13.64
N PHE A 82 -12.12 -0.31 -12.85
CA PHE A 82 -10.86 0.27 -13.37
C PHE A 82 -9.93 -0.75 -14.04
N LEU A 83 -10.07 -2.03 -13.72
CA LEU A 83 -9.41 -3.12 -14.47
C LEU A 83 -10.03 -3.30 -15.86
N LYS A 84 -11.35 -3.16 -15.98
CA LYS A 84 -12.07 -3.27 -17.26
C LYS A 84 -12.00 -2.00 -18.10
N ASN A 85 -12.18 -0.84 -17.46
CA ASN A 85 -12.21 0.47 -18.09
C ASN A 85 -11.08 1.32 -17.55
N LYS A 86 -9.99 1.36 -18.31
CA LYS A 86 -8.72 1.93 -17.85
C LYS A 86 -8.71 3.44 -17.74
N VAL A 87 -9.67 4.14 -18.36
CA VAL A 87 -9.74 5.60 -18.36
C VAL A 87 -11.16 6.05 -18.08
N ARG A 88 -11.32 6.93 -17.10
CA ARG A 88 -12.60 7.55 -16.76
C ARG A 88 -12.44 9.05 -16.61
N MET A 89 -13.33 9.81 -17.23
CA MET A 89 -13.36 11.27 -17.14
C MET A 89 -14.71 11.72 -16.59
N ILE A 90 -14.67 12.70 -15.70
CA ILE A 90 -15.82 13.45 -15.20
C ILE A 90 -15.50 14.92 -15.50
N CYS A 91 -16.24 15.53 -16.43
CA CYS A 91 -15.96 16.90 -16.86
C CYS A 91 -16.36 17.92 -15.80
N ASP A 92 -17.43 17.63 -15.07
CA ASP A 92 -18.02 18.49 -14.05
C ASP A 92 -18.84 17.59 -13.12
N CYS A 93 -18.48 17.52 -11.83
CA CYS A 93 -19.21 16.75 -10.84
C CYS A 93 -20.52 17.41 -10.39
N SER A 94 -20.70 18.70 -10.66
CA SER A 94 -21.91 19.46 -10.33
C SER A 94 -22.98 19.40 -11.44
N ALA A 95 -22.60 18.94 -12.64
CA ALA A 95 -23.52 18.84 -13.76
C ALA A 95 -24.63 17.79 -13.50
N PRO A 96 -25.91 18.13 -13.73
CA PRO A 96 -27.01 17.19 -13.50
C PRO A 96 -26.94 16.02 -14.51
N PRO A 97 -27.07 14.76 -14.05
CA PRO A 97 -27.02 13.61 -14.94
C PRO A 97 -28.25 13.55 -15.84
N VAL A 98 -28.03 13.18 -17.11
CA VAL A 98 -29.11 12.98 -18.09
C VAL A 98 -29.58 11.53 -18.08
N LYS A 99 -30.88 11.30 -18.01
CA LYS A 99 -31.48 9.96 -18.02
C LYS A 99 -31.40 9.32 -19.41
N VAL A 100 -30.98 8.07 -19.46
CA VAL A 100 -31.05 7.25 -20.67
C VAL A 100 -32.48 6.76 -20.86
N ILE A 101 -33.08 7.04 -22.02
CA ILE A 101 -34.40 6.51 -22.39
C ILE A 101 -34.22 5.09 -22.92
N GLN A 102 -34.92 4.13 -22.34
CA GLN A 102 -34.84 2.71 -22.68
C GLN A 102 -36.21 2.17 -23.09
N ASP A 103 -36.22 1.21 -24.01
CA ASP A 103 -37.43 0.50 -24.40
C ASP A 103 -37.95 -0.36 -23.24
N LYS A 104 -39.26 -0.34 -22.98
CA LYS A 104 -39.90 -1.09 -21.89
C LYS A 104 -39.75 -2.61 -22.04
N ARG A 105 -39.40 -3.11 -23.23
CA ARG A 105 -39.15 -4.53 -23.51
C ARG A 105 -37.84 -5.04 -22.89
N LEU A 106 -36.93 -4.17 -22.49
CA LEU A 106 -35.70 -4.56 -21.79
C LEU A 106 -36.06 -5.06 -20.38
N ALA A 107 -35.73 -6.32 -20.10
CA ALA A 107 -35.98 -6.93 -18.79
C ALA A 107 -35.15 -6.29 -17.66
N GLN A 108 -34.04 -5.63 -17.98
CA GLN A 108 -33.16 -4.96 -17.03
C GLN A 108 -32.53 -3.71 -17.66
N PRO A 109 -32.12 -2.72 -16.85
CA PRO A 109 -31.43 -1.54 -17.35
C PRO A 109 -30.15 -1.88 -18.11
N LEU A 110 -29.85 -1.12 -19.18
CA LEU A 110 -28.59 -1.25 -19.91
C LEU A 110 -27.38 -1.04 -18.97
N SER A 111 -26.40 -1.92 -19.08
CA SER A 111 -25.13 -1.75 -18.39
C SER A 111 -24.29 -0.67 -19.07
N LEU A 112 -24.03 0.41 -18.35
CA LEU A 112 -23.17 1.51 -18.81
C LEU A 112 -21.72 1.37 -18.32
N CYS A 113 -21.32 0.20 -17.81
CA CYS A 113 -19.99 0.00 -17.25
C CYS A 113 -18.88 0.40 -18.23
N GLY A 114 -19.01 0.09 -19.52
CA GLY A 114 -18.06 0.46 -20.58
C GLY A 114 -18.26 1.85 -21.21
N SER A 115 -19.26 2.62 -20.77
CA SER A 115 -19.53 3.93 -21.34
C SER A 115 -18.57 4.99 -20.80
N THR A 116 -17.90 5.71 -21.70
CA THR A 116 -16.99 6.81 -21.34
C THR A 116 -17.71 8.05 -20.79
N LEU A 117 -19.04 8.14 -20.96
CA LEU A 117 -19.90 9.24 -20.50
C LEU A 117 -20.76 8.85 -19.30
N ARG A 118 -20.52 7.70 -18.68
CA ARG A 118 -21.29 7.24 -17.52
C ARG A 118 -21.19 8.25 -16.37
N ALA A 119 -22.33 8.74 -15.90
CA ALA A 119 -22.41 9.66 -14.77
C ALA A 119 -21.77 9.08 -13.49
N PRO A 120 -21.14 9.92 -12.64
CA PRO A 120 -20.70 9.49 -11.33
C PRO A 120 -21.86 9.17 -10.40
N HIS A 121 -21.60 8.28 -9.43
CA HIS A 121 -22.52 8.08 -8.32
C HIS A 121 -22.57 9.33 -7.44
N GLY A 122 -23.73 9.68 -6.89
CA GLY A 122 -23.93 10.91 -6.12
C GLY A 122 -22.97 11.08 -4.94
N CYS A 123 -22.67 9.98 -4.21
CA CYS A 123 -21.66 10.00 -3.14
C CYS A 123 -20.27 10.45 -3.65
N HIS A 124 -19.83 9.98 -4.82
CA HIS A 124 -18.54 10.39 -5.37
C HIS A 124 -18.58 11.80 -5.96
N ALA A 125 -19.70 12.24 -6.54
CA ALA A 125 -19.87 13.62 -6.97
C ALA A 125 -19.77 14.61 -5.79
N GLN A 126 -20.39 14.26 -4.66
CA GLN A 126 -20.28 15.04 -3.43
C GLN A 126 -18.87 14.97 -2.81
N TYR A 127 -18.20 13.81 -2.87
CA TYR A 127 -16.80 13.66 -2.46
C TYR A 127 -15.90 14.64 -3.23
N MET A 128 -16.04 14.66 -4.55
CA MET A 128 -15.32 15.58 -5.44
C MET A 128 -15.59 17.05 -5.09
N ALA A 129 -16.85 17.41 -4.87
CA ALA A 129 -17.22 18.76 -4.44
C ALA A 129 -16.58 19.14 -3.08
N ASN A 130 -16.62 18.24 -2.09
CA ASN A 130 -16.01 18.46 -0.78
C ASN A 130 -14.48 18.63 -0.87
N MET A 131 -13.83 17.97 -1.84
CA MET A 131 -12.39 18.06 -2.09
C MET A 131 -11.99 19.28 -2.94
N GLY A 132 -12.95 20.00 -3.51
CA GLY A 132 -12.71 21.09 -4.46
C GLY A 132 -12.26 20.63 -5.85
N SER A 133 -12.50 19.37 -6.22
CA SER A 133 -12.17 18.82 -7.54
C SER A 133 -13.41 18.79 -8.45
N ILE A 134 -13.63 19.84 -9.23
CA ILE A 134 -14.81 19.94 -10.12
C ILE A 134 -14.73 18.96 -11.30
N ALA A 135 -13.55 18.82 -11.90
CA ALA A 135 -13.30 17.84 -12.96
C ALA A 135 -12.27 16.80 -12.53
N SER A 136 -12.39 15.59 -13.07
CA SER A 136 -11.46 14.50 -12.80
C SER A 136 -11.19 13.64 -14.03
N LEU A 137 -9.92 13.24 -14.19
CA LEU A 137 -9.49 12.19 -15.11
C LEU A 137 -8.73 11.14 -14.31
N VAL A 138 -9.25 9.92 -14.29
CA VAL A 138 -8.64 8.79 -13.58
C VAL A 138 -8.23 7.74 -14.60
N MET A 139 -7.02 7.22 -14.43
CA MET A 139 -6.47 6.19 -15.30
C MET A 139 -5.82 5.08 -14.48
N SER A 140 -6.02 3.82 -14.87
CA SER A 140 -5.54 2.67 -14.09
C SER A 140 -4.09 2.30 -14.39
N MET A 141 -3.33 2.04 -13.33
CA MET A 141 -1.98 1.47 -13.39
C MET A 141 -2.07 -0.01 -13.00
N THR A 142 -1.78 -0.89 -13.95
CA THR A 142 -1.89 -2.34 -13.75
C THR A 142 -0.53 -3.01 -13.89
N ILE A 143 -0.27 -3.96 -13.01
CA ILE A 143 0.88 -4.87 -13.10
C ILE A 143 0.40 -6.29 -13.39
N ASN A 144 1.33 -7.17 -13.74
CA ASN A 144 1.09 -8.60 -13.75
C ASN A 144 0.81 -9.03 -12.30
N GLY A 145 -0.25 -9.79 -12.08
CA GLY A 145 -0.55 -10.39 -10.78
C GLY A 145 0.35 -11.58 -10.50
N ASP A 146 0.34 -11.98 -9.24
CA ASP A 146 1.05 -13.16 -8.74
C ASP A 146 0.27 -14.42 -9.16
N ASP A 147 0.99 -15.52 -9.44
CA ASP A 147 0.41 -16.79 -9.94
C ASP A 147 -0.42 -17.56 -8.86
N ASP A 148 -0.67 -16.96 -7.69
CA ASP A 148 -1.37 -17.58 -6.55
C ASP A 148 -2.91 -17.47 -6.61
N ASP A 149 -3.47 -16.72 -7.57
CA ASP A 149 -4.91 -16.75 -7.83
C ASP A 149 -5.25 -18.07 -8.55
N THR A 150 -5.91 -18.96 -7.80
CA THR A 150 -6.38 -20.33 -8.11
C THR A 150 -7.29 -20.47 -9.35
N GLY A 151 -6.87 -19.95 -10.50
CA GLY A 151 -7.48 -20.14 -11.81
C GLY A 151 -6.61 -21.06 -12.66
N SER A 152 -7.15 -22.20 -13.04
CA SER A 152 -6.52 -23.28 -13.82
C SER A 152 -6.25 -22.94 -15.29
N ASP A 153 -5.77 -21.72 -15.59
CA ASP A 153 -5.40 -21.31 -16.94
C ASP A 153 -4.03 -20.58 -16.96
N PRO A 154 -2.93 -21.29 -17.29
CA PRO A 154 -1.57 -20.74 -17.33
C PRO A 154 -1.36 -19.60 -18.35
N GLN A 155 -2.35 -19.28 -19.18
CA GLN A 155 -2.23 -18.30 -20.27
C GLN A 155 -2.72 -16.89 -19.95
N GLN A 156 -3.34 -16.64 -18.79
CA GLN A 156 -3.70 -15.29 -18.36
C GLN A 156 -3.20 -15.02 -16.96
N LYS A 157 -1.95 -14.55 -16.83
CA LYS A 157 -1.52 -13.86 -15.60
C LYS A 157 -2.55 -12.78 -15.28
N ALA A 158 -3.31 -12.96 -14.19
CA ALA A 158 -4.36 -12.05 -13.80
C ALA A 158 -3.76 -10.65 -13.62
N ARG A 159 -4.31 -9.61 -14.22
CA ARG A 159 -3.78 -8.25 -14.03
C ARG A 159 -4.23 -7.70 -12.68
N LYS A 160 -3.27 -7.24 -11.88
CA LYS A 160 -3.52 -6.59 -10.59
C LYS A 160 -3.55 -5.07 -10.75
N LEU A 161 -4.50 -4.41 -10.09
CA LEU A 161 -4.56 -2.95 -10.02
C LEU A 161 -3.53 -2.47 -8.98
N TRP A 162 -2.40 -1.94 -9.45
CA TRP A 162 -1.34 -1.43 -8.57
C TRP A 162 -1.68 -0.05 -8.01
N GLY A 163 -2.35 0.77 -8.83
CA GLY A 163 -2.69 2.14 -8.46
C GLY A 163 -3.49 2.85 -9.54
N LEU A 164 -3.68 4.16 -9.35
CA LEU A 164 -4.36 5.06 -10.25
C LEU A 164 -3.53 6.31 -10.50
N VAL A 165 -3.52 6.81 -11.73
CA VAL A 165 -3.19 8.21 -11.98
C VAL A 165 -4.48 9.01 -11.87
N VAL A 166 -4.53 9.93 -10.91
CA VAL A 166 -5.72 10.73 -10.60
C VAL A 166 -5.42 12.19 -10.89
N CYS A 167 -6.19 12.78 -11.81
CA CYS A 167 -6.06 14.18 -12.18
C CYS A 167 -7.27 14.96 -11.64
N HIS A 168 -7.04 16.09 -10.99
CA HIS A 168 -8.09 17.00 -10.47
C HIS A 168 -7.96 18.39 -11.07
N HIS A 169 -9.09 19.00 -11.40
CA HIS A 169 -9.18 20.38 -11.87
C HIS A 169 -10.19 21.13 -11.01
N THR A 170 -9.88 22.40 -10.74
CA THR A 170 -10.69 23.31 -9.93
C THR A 170 -11.90 23.88 -10.69
N SER A 171 -11.92 23.76 -12.01
CA SER A 171 -13.05 24.12 -12.88
C SER A 171 -13.47 22.95 -13.78
N PRO A 172 -14.61 23.04 -14.47
CA PRO A 172 -14.97 22.04 -15.48
C PRO A 172 -13.86 21.88 -16.52
N ARG A 173 -13.58 20.64 -16.92
CA ARG A 173 -12.53 20.33 -17.89
C ARG A 173 -12.89 19.14 -18.76
N PHE A 174 -12.71 19.32 -20.06
CA PHE A 174 -12.87 18.25 -21.05
C PHE A 174 -11.53 17.93 -21.71
N VAL A 175 -11.17 16.65 -21.74
CA VAL A 175 -10.00 16.15 -22.46
C VAL A 175 -10.46 15.31 -23.67
N PRO A 176 -10.11 15.72 -24.91
CA PRO A 176 -10.49 14.98 -26.11
C PRO A 176 -10.02 13.53 -26.07
N PHE A 177 -10.82 12.64 -26.70
CA PHE A 177 -10.52 11.21 -26.73
C PHE A 177 -9.10 10.87 -27.25
N PRO A 178 -8.57 11.50 -28.33
CA PRO A 178 -7.21 11.19 -28.79
C PRO A 178 -6.12 11.44 -27.74
N LEU A 179 -6.31 12.45 -26.88
CA LEU A 179 -5.38 12.78 -25.81
C LEU A 179 -5.53 11.83 -24.62
N ARG A 180 -6.77 11.45 -24.27
CA ARG A 180 -7.03 10.39 -23.28
C ARG A 180 -6.40 9.06 -23.69
N TYR A 181 -6.53 8.70 -24.96
CA TYR A 181 -5.91 7.49 -25.52
C TYR A 181 -4.38 7.56 -25.52
N ALA A 182 -3.80 8.74 -25.77
CA ALA A 182 -2.36 8.95 -25.65
C ALA A 182 -1.86 8.77 -24.20
N CYS A 183 -2.61 9.26 -23.21
CA CYS A 183 -2.30 9.04 -21.79
C CYS A 183 -2.46 7.58 -21.40
N GLU A 184 -3.49 6.88 -21.87
CA GLU A 184 -3.64 5.45 -21.66
C GLU A 184 -2.43 4.67 -22.17
N PHE A 185 -1.96 5.00 -23.38
CA PHE A 185 -0.78 4.36 -23.96
C PHE A 185 0.50 4.67 -23.16
N LEU A 186 0.66 5.91 -22.68
CA LEU A 186 1.76 6.28 -21.76
C LEU A 186 1.73 5.40 -20.50
N LEU A 187 0.55 5.16 -19.93
CA LEU A 187 0.37 4.32 -18.75
C LEU A 187 0.63 2.84 -19.02
N GLN A 188 0.39 2.35 -20.24
CA GLN A 188 0.78 1.00 -20.64
C GLN A 188 2.31 0.85 -20.64
N VAL A 189 3.04 1.84 -21.17
CA VAL A 189 4.52 1.84 -21.14
C VAL A 189 5.03 1.94 -19.70
N PHE A 190 4.44 2.83 -18.89
CA PHE A 190 4.75 2.93 -17.46
C PHE A 190 4.52 1.59 -16.76
N GLY A 191 3.41 0.89 -17.03
CA GLY A 191 3.11 -0.41 -16.44
C GLY A 191 4.16 -1.47 -16.75
N ILE A 192 4.78 -1.45 -17.93
CA ILE A 192 5.88 -2.38 -18.28
C ILE A 192 7.11 -2.09 -17.41
N GLN A 193 7.47 -0.82 -17.23
CA GLN A 193 8.61 -0.45 -16.39
C GLN A 193 8.34 -0.73 -14.91
N LEU A 194 7.14 -0.42 -14.44
CA LEU A 194 6.72 -0.72 -13.09
C LEU A 194 6.78 -2.22 -12.81
N ASN A 195 6.31 -3.07 -13.73
CA ASN A 195 6.45 -4.53 -13.62
C ASN A 195 7.91 -4.95 -13.47
N LYS A 196 8.81 -4.42 -14.31
CA LYS A 196 10.25 -4.70 -14.21
C LYS A 196 10.80 -4.31 -12.84
N GLU A 197 10.43 -3.16 -12.29
CA GLU A 197 10.88 -2.73 -10.96
C GLU A 197 10.35 -3.63 -9.84
N VAL A 198 9.09 -4.06 -9.93
CA VAL A 198 8.48 -5.00 -8.98
C VAL A 198 9.17 -6.37 -9.05
N GLU A 199 9.44 -6.88 -10.26
CA GLU A 199 10.17 -8.14 -10.47
C GLU A 199 11.60 -8.06 -9.94
N LEU A 200 12.32 -6.95 -10.17
CA LEU A 200 13.66 -6.73 -9.62
C LEU A 200 13.65 -6.71 -8.08
N ALA A 201 12.64 -6.10 -7.46
CA ALA A 201 12.48 -6.11 -6.01
C ALA A 201 12.22 -7.53 -5.48
N ALA A 202 11.41 -8.32 -6.19
CA ALA A 202 11.15 -9.72 -5.85
C ALA A 202 12.42 -10.59 -5.96
N GLN A 203 13.19 -10.45 -7.05
CA GLN A 203 14.48 -11.12 -7.23
C GLN A 203 15.50 -10.74 -6.15
N ALA A 204 15.54 -9.45 -5.76
CA ALA A 204 16.41 -9.00 -4.67
C ALA A 204 16.03 -9.64 -3.33
N LYS A 205 14.72 -9.79 -3.06
CA LYS A 205 14.18 -10.50 -1.89
C LYS A 205 14.55 -11.98 -1.92
N GLU A 206 14.38 -12.66 -3.06
CA GLU A 206 14.75 -14.08 -3.22
C GLU A 206 16.26 -14.30 -3.02
N LYS A 207 17.10 -13.46 -3.64
CA LYS A 207 18.55 -13.48 -3.44
C LYS A 207 18.92 -13.26 -1.98
N HIS A 208 18.20 -12.38 -1.27
CA HIS A 208 18.40 -12.19 0.16
C HIS A 208 18.03 -13.44 0.95
N ILE A 209 16.89 -14.08 0.65
CA ILE A 209 16.47 -15.35 1.28
C ILE A 209 17.52 -16.45 1.07
N LEU A 210 18.02 -16.64 -0.15
CA LEU A 210 19.05 -17.65 -0.45
C LEU A 210 20.34 -17.39 0.34
N ARG A 211 20.77 -16.13 0.45
CA ARG A 211 21.91 -15.74 1.29
C ARG A 211 21.66 -16.09 2.76
N THR A 212 20.47 -15.79 3.28
CA THR A 212 20.07 -16.13 4.65
C THR A 212 20.04 -17.64 4.87
N GLN A 213 19.55 -18.43 3.90
CA GLN A 213 19.57 -19.89 3.98
C GLN A 213 21.00 -20.45 4.02
N THR A 214 21.90 -19.93 3.17
CA THR A 214 23.31 -20.32 3.20
C THR A 214 23.95 -19.99 4.55
N LEU A 215 23.62 -18.81 5.11
CA LEU A 215 24.04 -18.41 6.44
C LEU A 215 23.56 -19.39 7.52
N LEU A 216 22.27 -19.76 7.47
CA LEU A 216 21.68 -20.71 8.40
C LEU A 216 22.37 -22.07 8.35
N CYS A 217 22.65 -22.60 7.15
CA CYS A 217 23.37 -23.87 7.00
C CYS A 217 24.75 -23.82 7.64
N ASP A 218 25.53 -22.75 7.43
CA ASP A 218 26.84 -22.56 8.07
C ASP A 218 26.73 -22.48 9.60
N MET A 219 25.72 -21.74 10.09
CA MET A 219 25.48 -21.56 11.52
C MET A 219 25.04 -22.86 12.21
N LEU A 220 24.27 -23.71 11.53
CA LEU A 220 23.81 -25.01 12.06
C LEU A 220 24.92 -26.06 12.14
N LEU A 221 26.03 -25.90 11.41
CA LEU A 221 27.21 -26.76 11.53
C LEU A 221 28.03 -26.48 12.80
N ARG A 222 27.69 -25.42 13.55
CA ARG A 222 28.33 -25.06 14.82
C ARG A 222 27.65 -25.78 15.99
N ASP A 223 28.21 -25.63 17.19
CA ASP A 223 27.58 -26.09 18.44
C ASP A 223 26.31 -25.29 18.76
N ALA A 224 25.21 -25.60 18.07
CA ALA A 224 23.92 -24.96 18.23
C ALA A 224 23.26 -25.28 19.59
N PRO A 225 22.50 -24.34 20.21
CA PRO A 225 22.21 -22.99 19.75
C PRO A 225 23.26 -21.94 20.18
N ILE A 226 24.26 -22.31 20.98
CA ILE A 226 25.21 -21.36 21.57
C ILE A 226 26.15 -20.78 20.50
N GLY A 227 26.70 -21.61 19.62
CA GLY A 227 27.58 -21.20 18.52
C GLY A 227 26.91 -20.31 17.48
N ILE A 228 25.58 -20.38 17.37
CA ILE A 228 24.75 -19.49 16.54
C ILE A 228 24.71 -18.06 17.14
N PHE A 229 24.77 -17.94 18.47
CA PHE A 229 24.75 -16.66 19.18
C PHE A 229 26.14 -16.05 19.40
N THR A 230 27.16 -16.87 19.66
CA THR A 230 28.48 -16.38 20.10
C THR A 230 29.45 -16.10 18.95
N GLN A 231 29.25 -16.72 17.78
CA GLN A 231 30.15 -16.57 16.63
C GLN A 231 29.52 -15.70 15.55
N ALA A 232 30.33 -14.95 14.81
CA ALA A 232 29.88 -14.14 13.68
C ALA A 232 30.00 -14.93 12.37
N PRO A 233 29.04 -14.83 11.44
CA PRO A 233 27.74 -14.14 11.55
C PRO A 233 26.80 -14.83 12.56
N ASN A 234 25.94 -14.05 13.22
CA ASN A 234 25.05 -14.48 14.31
C ASN A 234 23.55 -14.27 13.99
N VAL A 235 22.66 -14.54 14.95
CA VAL A 235 21.19 -14.43 14.75
C VAL A 235 20.70 -13.05 14.34
N MET A 236 21.46 -11.98 14.62
CA MET A 236 21.10 -10.61 14.22
C MET A 236 21.37 -10.35 12.73
N ASP A 237 22.20 -11.17 12.09
CA ASP A 237 22.46 -11.08 10.65
C ASP A 237 21.35 -11.77 9.82
N LEU A 238 20.55 -12.63 10.46
CA LEU A 238 19.41 -13.32 9.85
C LEU A 238 18.19 -12.42 9.71
N VAL A 239 17.92 -11.63 10.75
CA VAL A 239 16.73 -10.77 10.85
C VAL A 239 17.21 -9.38 11.20
N LYS A 240 16.83 -8.37 10.41
CA LYS A 240 17.09 -6.97 10.77
C LYS A 240 16.51 -6.68 12.15
N CYS A 241 17.36 -6.50 13.13
CA CYS A 241 16.98 -6.24 14.51
C CYS A 241 18.07 -5.38 15.17
N GLU A 242 17.71 -4.76 16.29
CA GLU A 242 18.65 -3.99 17.10
C GLU A 242 19.19 -4.81 18.27
N GLY A 243 18.54 -5.95 18.51
CA GLY A 243 18.70 -6.75 19.69
C GLY A 243 18.33 -8.20 19.51
N ALA A 244 19.00 -9.10 20.22
CA ALA A 244 18.60 -10.49 20.32
C ALA A 244 18.96 -11.09 21.69
N ALA A 245 18.22 -12.10 22.12
CA ALA A 245 18.53 -12.87 23.33
C ALA A 245 18.27 -14.37 23.14
N LEU A 246 19.11 -15.20 23.74
CA LEU A 246 18.92 -16.64 23.87
C LEU A 246 18.71 -16.95 25.35
N PHE A 247 17.63 -17.66 25.65
CA PHE A 247 17.48 -18.35 26.93
C PHE A 247 17.58 -19.85 26.67
N TYR A 248 18.66 -20.47 27.12
CA TYR A 248 18.93 -21.89 26.89
C TYR A 248 19.54 -22.53 28.13
N ARG A 249 18.99 -23.67 28.56
CA ARG A 249 19.48 -24.39 29.76
C ARG A 249 19.64 -23.49 31.00
N ASN A 250 18.66 -22.61 31.23
CA ASN A 250 18.62 -21.66 32.34
C ASN A 250 19.75 -20.61 32.36
N GLN A 251 20.41 -20.37 31.23
CA GLN A 251 21.38 -19.30 31.04
C GLN A 251 20.91 -18.31 29.96
N PHE A 252 21.42 -17.08 30.02
CA PHE A 252 21.12 -16.02 29.07
C PHE A 252 22.35 -15.68 28.23
N TRP A 253 22.12 -15.46 26.93
CA TRP A 253 23.07 -14.80 26.04
C TRP A 253 22.37 -13.62 25.39
N LEU A 254 22.86 -12.41 25.68
CA LEU A 254 22.27 -11.16 25.20
C LEU A 254 23.18 -10.55 24.14
N LEU A 255 22.58 -10.04 23.06
CA LEU A 255 23.28 -9.38 21.97
C LEU A 255 22.75 -7.97 21.77
N LYS A 256 23.66 -6.98 21.83
CA LYS A 256 23.38 -5.54 21.68
C LYS A 256 22.24 -5.08 22.61
N MET A 257 21.14 -4.58 22.03
CA MET A 257 19.99 -4.11 22.77
C MET A 257 19.17 -5.32 23.22
N ALA A 258 18.94 -5.49 24.51
CA ALA A 258 18.07 -6.54 25.01
C ALA A 258 17.47 -6.10 26.36
N PRO A 259 16.24 -6.55 26.69
CA PRO A 259 15.74 -6.43 28.05
C PRO A 259 16.69 -7.12 29.05
N THR A 260 16.63 -6.69 30.30
CA THR A 260 17.38 -7.36 31.38
C THR A 260 16.91 -8.81 31.56
N GLU A 261 17.73 -9.66 32.16
CA GLU A 261 17.37 -11.07 32.41
C GLU A 261 16.04 -11.20 33.18
N ALA A 262 15.80 -10.33 34.17
CA ALA A 262 14.55 -10.30 34.92
C ALA A 262 13.34 -9.97 34.03
N GLN A 263 13.48 -8.98 33.14
CA GLN A 263 12.45 -8.63 32.16
C GLN A 263 12.20 -9.76 31.16
N ILE A 264 13.25 -10.42 30.66
CA ILE A 264 13.09 -11.58 29.75
C ILE A 264 12.37 -12.72 30.46
N ARG A 265 12.66 -12.99 31.74
CA ARG A 265 11.91 -13.99 32.53
C ARG A 265 10.42 -13.62 32.63
N ASN A 266 10.10 -12.36 32.88
CA ASN A 266 8.71 -11.91 32.92
C ASN A 266 8.02 -12.08 31.57
N ILE A 267 8.71 -11.81 30.45
CA ILE A 267 8.19 -12.04 29.10
C ILE A 267 7.94 -13.54 28.87
N ILE A 268 8.87 -14.42 29.29
CA ILE A 268 8.70 -15.88 29.17
C ILE A 268 7.47 -16.35 29.96
N THR A 269 7.27 -15.87 31.19
CA THR A 269 6.09 -16.20 32.00
C THR A 269 4.81 -15.79 31.28
N TRP A 270 4.75 -14.56 30.75
CA TRP A 270 3.60 -14.11 29.97
C TRP A 270 3.35 -14.96 28.72
N LEU A 271 4.40 -15.36 27.99
CA LEU A 271 4.28 -16.25 26.83
C LEU A 271 3.74 -17.63 27.22
N GLN A 272 4.13 -18.16 28.38
CA GLN A 272 3.63 -19.44 28.90
C GLN A 272 2.17 -19.34 29.39
N GLU A 273 1.73 -18.19 29.88
CA GLU A 273 0.34 -18.01 30.32
C GLU A 273 -0.62 -17.77 29.16
N CYS A 274 -0.21 -16.95 28.18
CA CYS A 274 -1.09 -16.47 27.12
C CYS A 274 -0.89 -17.18 25.77
N HIS A 275 0.28 -17.80 25.53
CA HIS A 275 0.70 -18.27 24.20
C HIS A 275 1.33 -19.67 24.17
N ASP A 276 1.16 -20.51 25.21
CA ASP A 276 1.88 -21.80 25.34
C ASP A 276 1.63 -22.81 24.23
N SER A 277 0.46 -22.74 23.58
CA SER A 277 0.06 -23.60 22.46
C SER A 277 0.73 -23.24 21.13
N THR A 278 1.48 -22.14 21.07
CA THR A 278 2.14 -21.65 19.85
C THR A 278 3.64 -21.96 19.85
N THR A 279 4.24 -22.07 18.67
CA THR A 279 5.69 -22.27 18.50
C THR A 279 6.50 -20.97 18.67
N GLY A 280 5.83 -19.84 18.83
CA GLY A 280 6.42 -18.51 18.92
C GLY A 280 5.39 -17.41 18.72
N LEU A 281 5.84 -16.16 18.82
CA LEU A 281 5.03 -14.96 18.64
C LEU A 281 5.84 -13.92 17.89
N SER A 282 5.19 -13.15 17.02
CA SER A 282 5.76 -11.95 16.41
C SER A 282 4.78 -10.79 16.57
N THR A 283 5.26 -9.67 17.09
CA THR A 283 4.48 -8.44 17.26
C THR A 283 5.38 -7.22 17.03
N ASP A 284 4.80 -6.17 16.46
CA ASP A 284 5.42 -4.84 16.32
C ASP A 284 5.17 -3.93 17.54
N SER A 285 4.26 -4.32 18.45
CA SER A 285 3.94 -3.60 19.69
C SER A 285 3.60 -4.58 20.81
N LEU A 286 4.52 -4.76 21.76
CA LEU A 286 4.30 -5.56 22.97
C LEU A 286 3.10 -5.05 23.80
N THR A 287 2.86 -3.74 23.77
CA THR A 287 1.70 -3.11 24.44
C THR A 287 0.39 -3.56 23.80
N GLU A 288 0.27 -3.52 22.47
CA GLU A 288 -0.94 -3.96 21.76
C GLU A 288 -1.11 -5.48 21.78
N ALA A 289 -0.01 -6.23 21.86
CA ALA A 289 -0.03 -7.67 22.10
C ALA A 289 -0.54 -8.06 23.51
N GLY A 290 -0.67 -7.08 24.42
CA GLY A 290 -1.20 -7.29 25.77
C GLY A 290 -0.17 -7.71 26.80
N TYR A 291 1.13 -7.50 26.57
CA TYR A 291 2.16 -7.74 27.57
C TYR A 291 2.10 -6.66 28.68
N PRO A 292 1.82 -7.03 29.95
CA PRO A 292 1.60 -6.04 31.01
C PRO A 292 2.83 -5.19 31.35
N GLY A 293 4.04 -5.75 31.19
CA GLY A 293 5.32 -5.07 31.49
C GLY A 293 5.86 -4.22 30.35
N ALA A 294 5.09 -3.98 29.28
CA ALA A 294 5.59 -3.29 28.09
C ALA A 294 6.04 -1.84 28.39
N ALA A 295 5.36 -1.16 29.32
CA ALA A 295 5.72 0.20 29.71
C ALA A 295 7.12 0.30 30.35
N ASP A 296 7.56 -0.73 31.07
CA ASP A 296 8.87 -0.77 31.74
C ASP A 296 10.03 -1.01 30.78
N LEU A 297 9.73 -1.53 29.58
CA LEU A 297 10.71 -1.72 28.51
C LEU A 297 11.01 -0.42 27.74
N GLY A 298 10.08 0.54 27.77
CA GLY A 298 10.17 1.84 27.11
C GLY A 298 10.37 1.76 25.59
N ASP A 299 10.87 2.85 25.01
CA ASP A 299 11.06 2.97 23.56
C ASP A 299 12.18 2.05 23.03
N ALA A 300 13.02 1.50 23.90
CA ALA A 300 14.13 0.64 23.51
C ALA A 300 13.66 -0.72 22.97
N VAL A 301 12.56 -1.27 23.49
CA VAL A 301 12.01 -2.57 23.08
C VAL A 301 10.50 -2.44 22.91
N CYS A 302 10.07 -2.22 21.67
CA CYS A 302 8.66 -2.08 21.30
C CYS A 302 8.16 -3.32 20.55
N GLY A 303 8.92 -3.74 19.52
CA GLY A 303 8.63 -4.93 18.72
C GLY A 303 9.44 -6.14 19.17
N MET A 304 8.83 -7.32 19.09
CA MET A 304 9.45 -8.59 19.48
C MET A 304 9.06 -9.71 18.52
N ALA A 305 10.04 -10.53 18.14
CA ALA A 305 9.80 -11.87 17.62
C ALA A 305 10.45 -12.89 18.57
N VAL A 306 9.71 -13.95 18.91
CA VAL A 306 10.18 -15.03 19.78
C VAL A 306 9.89 -16.38 19.15
N ILE A 307 10.85 -17.29 19.24
CA ILE A 307 10.71 -18.69 18.84
C ILE A 307 11.02 -19.59 20.03
N LYS A 308 10.13 -20.54 20.28
CA LYS A 308 10.28 -21.57 21.32
C LYS A 308 11.06 -22.75 20.72
N ILE A 309 12.29 -23.00 21.20
CA ILE A 309 13.10 -24.15 20.77
C ILE A 309 12.57 -25.42 21.46
N THR A 310 12.36 -25.33 22.77
CA THR A 310 11.79 -26.38 23.61
C THR A 310 10.78 -25.73 24.58
N SER A 311 10.12 -26.49 25.43
CA SER A 311 9.22 -25.91 26.46
C SER A 311 9.90 -24.91 27.40
N LYS A 312 11.24 -24.94 27.48
CA LYS A 312 12.03 -24.13 28.42
C LYS A 312 13.04 -23.20 27.74
N ASP A 313 13.26 -23.33 26.44
CA ASP A 313 14.32 -22.64 25.72
C ASP A 313 13.74 -21.74 24.61
N TYR A 314 14.23 -20.50 24.51
CA TYR A 314 13.67 -19.45 23.66
C TYR A 314 14.75 -18.63 22.96
N ILE A 315 14.46 -18.20 21.73
CA ILE A 315 15.23 -17.20 20.99
C ILE A 315 14.35 -15.97 20.80
N PHE A 316 14.90 -14.79 21.08
CA PHE A 316 14.24 -13.51 20.95
C PHE A 316 14.99 -12.59 19.98
N TRP A 317 14.23 -11.80 19.23
CA TRP A 317 14.70 -10.64 18.48
C TRP A 317 13.88 -9.42 18.90
N PHE A 318 14.56 -8.29 19.09
CA PHE A 318 13.95 -7.05 19.57
C PHE A 318 14.18 -5.90 18.59
N ARG A 319 13.21 -5.00 18.54
CA ARG A 319 13.30 -3.72 17.82
C ARG A 319 12.79 -2.58 18.71
N SER A 320 13.49 -1.46 18.68
CA SER A 320 13.01 -0.22 19.29
C SER A 320 11.79 0.33 18.59
N HIS A 321 11.16 1.27 19.27
CA HIS A 321 10.13 2.11 18.69
C HIS A 321 10.72 2.91 17.52
N THR A 322 10.15 2.74 16.33
CA THR A 322 10.41 3.64 15.20
C THR A 322 9.18 4.48 14.96
N ALA A 323 9.29 5.79 15.15
CA ALA A 323 8.20 6.71 14.84
C ALA A 323 7.83 6.59 13.37
N LYS A 324 6.62 6.09 13.09
CA LYS A 324 6.03 6.08 11.76
C LYS A 324 4.86 7.05 11.77
N GLU A 325 5.08 8.25 11.25
CA GLU A 325 4.01 9.22 11.02
C GLU A 325 3.30 8.87 9.70
N ILE A 326 2.05 8.43 9.80
CA ILE A 326 1.17 8.25 8.65
C ILE A 326 0.19 9.41 8.64
N LYS A 327 0.31 10.28 7.62
CA LYS A 327 -0.60 11.41 7.44
C LYS A 327 -1.84 10.93 6.72
N TRP A 328 -3.00 11.01 7.35
CA TRP A 328 -4.26 10.62 6.73
C TRP A 328 -4.97 11.84 6.15
N GLY A 329 -5.50 11.72 4.93
CA GLY A 329 -6.30 12.77 4.28
C GLY A 329 -7.74 12.75 4.79
N GLY A 330 -8.05 13.47 5.87
CA GLY A 330 -9.40 13.62 6.38
C GLY A 330 -9.51 14.07 7.84
N ALA A 331 -10.47 13.52 8.57
CA ALA A 331 -10.50 13.57 10.03
C ALA A 331 -10.67 12.12 10.52
N LYS A 332 -10.17 11.79 11.73
CA LYS A 332 -10.52 10.52 12.38
C LYS A 332 -12.05 10.39 12.34
N HIS A 333 -12.54 9.21 11.96
CA HIS A 333 -13.95 8.97 11.71
C HIS A 333 -14.76 9.37 12.95
N ASP A 334 -15.41 10.54 12.94
CA ASP A 334 -16.35 10.91 13.98
C ASP A 334 -17.54 9.96 13.85
N SER A 335 -17.67 9.06 14.82
CA SER A 335 -18.77 8.09 14.95
C SER A 335 -20.12 8.75 15.24
N GLY A 336 -20.18 10.09 15.23
CA GLY A 336 -21.35 10.92 15.56
C GLY A 336 -22.34 11.16 14.42
N TYR A 337 -22.06 10.78 13.17
CA TYR A 337 -23.05 10.87 12.09
C TYR A 337 -24.02 9.67 12.13
N LYS A 338 -24.86 9.60 13.17
CA LYS A 338 -26.14 8.90 13.12
C LYS A 338 -27.19 9.90 12.66
N ASN A 339 -27.64 9.83 11.41
CA ASN A 339 -28.84 10.53 10.95
C ASN A 339 -29.70 9.59 10.07
N ASP A 340 -30.85 9.22 10.62
CA ASP A 340 -32.18 8.80 10.12
C ASP A 340 -32.54 8.59 8.63
N GLU A 341 -31.61 8.27 7.72
CA GLU A 341 -31.94 7.63 6.43
C GLU A 341 -30.96 6.49 6.12
N ASP A 342 -31.18 5.33 6.73
CA ASP A 342 -30.33 4.11 6.80
C ASP A 342 -29.83 3.48 5.47
N ARG A 343 -29.96 4.16 4.32
CA ARG A 343 -29.54 3.65 3.00
C ARG A 343 -28.73 4.61 2.13
N LYS A 344 -28.48 5.88 2.54
CA LYS A 344 -27.68 6.81 1.73
C LYS A 344 -26.20 6.76 2.11
N MET A 345 -25.35 6.50 1.13
CA MET A 345 -23.90 6.64 1.26
C MET A 345 -23.51 8.12 1.26
N HIS A 346 -22.80 8.56 2.30
CA HIS A 346 -22.28 9.93 2.43
C HIS A 346 -20.74 9.92 2.42
N PRO A 347 -20.09 10.81 1.65
CA PRO A 347 -18.63 10.92 1.66
C PRO A 347 -18.14 11.74 2.85
N ARG A 348 -16.83 11.66 3.14
CA ARG A 348 -16.18 12.54 4.11
C ARG A 348 -16.30 14.02 3.73
N SER A 349 -16.34 14.87 4.76
CA SER A 349 -16.48 16.33 4.62
C SER A 349 -15.14 17.08 4.63
N SER A 350 -14.07 16.46 5.15
CA SER A 350 -12.74 17.06 5.27
C SER A 350 -11.69 16.16 4.62
N PHE A 351 -10.61 16.81 4.15
CA PHE A 351 -9.42 16.22 3.55
C PHE A 351 -8.12 16.78 4.13
N LYS A 352 -8.19 17.47 5.27
CA LYS A 352 -6.99 17.99 5.95
C LYS A 352 -6.12 16.83 6.44
N ALA A 353 -4.80 17.04 6.48
CA ALA A 353 -3.90 16.08 7.08
C ALA A 353 -4.13 16.01 8.60
N PHE A 354 -4.11 14.80 9.19
CA PHE A 354 -4.09 14.57 10.63
C PHE A 354 -3.18 13.41 11.01
#